data_AF-A0AAE9SLJ8-F1
#
_entry.id   AF-A0AAE9SLJ8-F1
#
_cell.length_a   1.000
_cell.length_b   1.000
_cell.length_c   1.000
_cell.angle_alpha   90.00
_cell.angle_beta   90.00
_cell.angle_gamma   90.00
#
_symmetry.space_group_name_H-M   'P 1'
#
loop_
_entity.id
_entity.type
_entity.pdbx_description
1 polymer ?
#
loop_
_entity_poly.entity_id
_entity_poly.type
_entity_poly.pdbx_seq_one_letter_code
_entity_poly.pdbx_strand_id
1 'polypeptide(L)'
;MHLVCKFIPSSKLSSNELSYVLTPDECIGQLSRVRNSEDILRNLPKELAQKISISAKKSSAGLLTAIRNELGSGNWVALSSFSRRTPLTDTQLQSFPRLKAQLESVSSTGESKVYKAGYKQVTDDVTLVRSYAHVPYEPSPEHKIVVEFAGQWSSNAACLMLGKTEAQKEKVAVGKADTENKHRSLATFKDLDAEGKTLYIKIPCSDQPQPILLKLAEDLQPVDKETQMDEWENVLVPVRPLAYLDGSNDKAKASDLRGGFLYVFWKGKLWREMAINEKGYYQDVDVEYYRTLEQEEKKKDTPQVIQRSASGFAMAHFWAPYKISGEVQQGENGLKIIFSPKQKRFAQIEALESDAGLLEKSSTPLDELSSYSDAQSFSAQEFTSDVDSAAIHKVTEDDMPWLSDQQAIVRSYDQSNTVIAYVDGKNSGFQLSVETGLIDFNTPVIHYAVISDSESDWVLSEALQYDQENPHFATAQLGGFPPKGKFTLQITSPGYTHHSELVFQDLTLEQIQNWSTPTQMAERVEPEPERSEQELNAEENLSQYMSLWKQELGM
;
A
#
# COMPACT_ATOMS: atom_id res chain seq x y z
N MET A 1 -44.87 27.51 19.70
CA MET A 1 -45.04 26.22 20.40
C MET A 1 -44.17 25.20 19.67
N HIS A 2 -43.23 24.56 20.36
CA HIS A 2 -42.47 23.47 19.77
C HIS A 2 -43.31 22.19 19.75
N LEU A 3 -43.19 21.42 18.68
CA LEU A 3 -43.81 20.09 18.60
C LEU A 3 -43.19 19.22 19.70
N VAL A 4 -44.02 18.57 20.52
CA VAL A 4 -43.57 17.72 21.65
C VAL A 4 -43.53 16.24 21.23
N CYS A 5 -43.56 15.97 19.92
CA CYS A 5 -43.50 14.62 19.39
C CYS A 5 -42.57 14.52 18.17
N LYS A 6 -41.92 13.36 18.05
CA LYS A 6 -41.02 12.96 16.97
C LYS A 6 -41.63 11.77 16.24
N PHE A 7 -41.43 11.68 14.93
CA PHE A 7 -41.91 10.55 14.11
C PHE A 7 -40.73 9.70 13.66
N ILE A 8 -40.84 8.39 13.85
CA ILE A 8 -39.87 7.42 13.36
C ILE A 8 -40.56 6.32 12.55
N PRO A 9 -39.90 5.70 11.56
CA PRO A 9 -40.38 4.48 10.94
C PRO A 9 -40.49 3.35 11.97
N SER A 10 -41.54 2.53 11.90
CA SER A 10 -41.77 1.44 12.86
C SER A 10 -40.62 0.43 12.90
N SER A 11 -39.89 0.24 11.79
CA SER A 11 -38.71 -0.62 11.72
C SER A 11 -37.52 -0.16 12.54
N LYS A 12 -37.51 1.11 12.98
CA LYS A 12 -36.45 1.70 13.81
C LYS A 12 -36.81 1.77 15.29
N LEU A 13 -38.01 1.30 15.67
CA LEU A 13 -38.45 1.31 17.06
C LEU A 13 -37.65 0.30 17.88
N SER A 14 -37.00 0.79 18.94
CA SER A 14 -36.21 -0.04 19.87
C SER A 14 -36.92 -0.23 21.21
N SER A 15 -36.48 -1.24 21.99
CA SER A 15 -37.04 -1.53 23.32
C SER A 15 -36.94 -0.32 24.28
N ASN A 16 -35.88 0.47 24.17
CA ASN A 16 -35.65 1.66 24.98
C ASN A 16 -36.63 2.81 24.68
N GLU A 17 -37.29 2.80 23.52
CA GLU A 17 -38.20 3.86 23.08
C GLU A 17 -39.68 3.54 23.40
N LEU A 18 -39.98 2.31 23.86
CA LEU A 18 -41.34 1.86 24.17
C LEU A 18 -42.05 2.75 25.19
N SER A 19 -41.31 3.28 26.17
CA SER A 19 -41.83 4.18 27.20
C SER A 19 -42.21 5.57 26.67
N TYR A 20 -41.81 5.92 25.45
CA TYR A 20 -42.09 7.22 24.80
C TYR A 20 -43.18 7.15 23.73
N VAL A 21 -43.67 5.96 23.37
CA VAL A 21 -44.62 5.77 22.25
C VAL A 21 -45.96 6.48 22.50
N LEU A 22 -46.45 7.21 21.52
CA LEU A 22 -47.79 7.83 21.48
C LEU A 22 -48.78 6.98 20.70
N THR A 23 -50.01 6.82 21.20
CA THR A 23 -51.10 6.34 20.34
C THR A 23 -51.39 7.39 19.26
N PRO A 24 -51.93 6.99 18.09
CA PRO A 24 -52.31 7.95 17.06
C PRO A 24 -53.22 9.06 17.60
N ASP A 25 -54.11 8.76 18.54
CA ASP A 25 -55.06 9.71 19.09
C ASP A 25 -54.43 10.71 20.04
N GLU A 26 -53.48 10.27 20.88
CA GLU A 26 -52.70 11.17 21.72
C GLU A 26 -51.78 12.06 20.87
N CYS A 27 -51.20 11.51 19.79
CA CYS A 27 -50.42 12.29 18.83
C CYS A 27 -51.27 13.39 18.18
N ILE A 28 -52.47 13.05 17.68
CA ILE A 28 -53.39 14.05 17.13
C ILE A 28 -53.85 15.05 18.19
N GLY A 29 -54.09 14.61 19.43
CA GLY A 29 -54.44 15.49 20.54
C GLY A 29 -53.36 16.51 20.90
N GLN A 30 -52.08 16.19 20.63
CA GLN A 30 -50.97 17.14 20.76
C GLN A 30 -50.87 18.06 19.53
N LEU A 31 -50.98 17.52 18.32
CA LEU A 31 -50.89 18.29 17.07
C LEU A 31 -52.07 19.25 16.88
N SER A 32 -53.26 18.93 17.40
CA SER A 32 -54.44 19.79 17.33
C SER A 32 -54.28 21.13 18.08
N ARG A 33 -53.30 21.21 19.01
CA ARG A 33 -52.96 22.43 19.73
C ARG A 33 -52.11 23.40 18.89
N VAL A 34 -51.55 22.92 17.78
CA VAL A 34 -50.79 23.74 16.84
C VAL A 34 -51.78 24.50 15.94
N ARG A 35 -51.68 25.83 15.93
CA ARG A 35 -52.67 26.70 15.28
C ARG A 35 -52.62 26.68 13.74
N ASN A 36 -51.50 26.26 13.14
CA ASN A 36 -51.27 26.34 11.69
C ASN A 36 -50.85 24.98 11.11
N SER A 37 -51.43 24.59 9.97
CA SER A 37 -51.08 23.37 9.23
C SER A 37 -49.65 23.39 8.69
N GLU A 38 -49.13 24.57 8.33
CA GLU A 38 -47.74 24.73 7.86
C GLU A 38 -46.72 24.38 8.95
N ASP A 39 -47.02 24.71 10.21
CA ASP A 39 -46.12 24.40 11.33
C ASP A 39 -46.08 22.90 11.63
N ILE A 40 -47.20 22.20 11.42
CA ILE A 40 -47.24 20.73 11.51
C ILE A 40 -46.41 20.12 10.38
N LEU A 41 -46.57 20.59 9.15
CA LEU A 41 -45.83 20.09 7.98
C LEU A 41 -44.31 20.28 8.09
N ARG A 42 -43.85 21.41 8.64
CA ARG A 42 -42.42 21.69 8.86
C ARG A 42 -41.74 20.70 9.81
N ASN A 43 -42.49 20.13 10.75
CA ASN A 43 -41.96 19.20 11.76
C ASN A 43 -42.19 17.73 11.41
N LEU A 44 -42.85 17.42 10.29
CA LEU A 44 -42.99 16.05 9.81
C LEU A 44 -41.75 15.64 9.00
N PRO A 45 -41.28 14.39 9.14
CA PRO A 45 -40.29 13.83 8.22
C PRO A 45 -40.77 13.97 6.77
N LYS A 46 -39.86 14.33 5.85
CA LYS A 46 -40.17 14.55 4.43
C LYS A 46 -40.89 13.34 3.80
N GLU A 47 -40.46 12.13 4.18
CA GLU A 47 -41.04 10.85 3.72
C GLU A 47 -42.49 10.67 4.16
N LEU A 48 -42.81 11.03 5.41
CA LEU A 48 -44.18 10.99 5.93
C LEU A 48 -45.04 12.08 5.29
N ALA A 49 -44.51 13.30 5.15
CA ALA A 49 -45.20 14.41 4.53
C ALA A 49 -45.52 14.16 3.05
N GLN A 50 -44.69 13.40 2.32
CA GLN A 50 -44.93 13.05 0.92
C GLN A 50 -46.10 12.08 0.73
N LYS A 51 -46.37 11.19 1.70
CA LYS A 51 -47.50 10.25 1.63
C LYS A 51 -48.87 10.90 1.86
N ILE A 52 -48.89 12.09 2.44
CA ILE A 52 -50.12 12.85 2.67
C ILE A 52 -50.54 13.56 1.37
N SER A 53 -51.80 13.36 0.96
CA SER A 53 -52.35 13.96 -0.26
C SER A 53 -52.33 15.49 -0.21
N ILE A 54 -52.20 16.10 -1.39
CA ILE A 54 -52.14 17.57 -1.53
C ILE A 54 -53.44 18.23 -1.04
N SER A 55 -54.60 17.56 -1.17
CA SER A 55 -55.88 18.04 -0.66
C SER A 55 -55.95 18.04 0.87
N ALA A 56 -55.39 17.01 1.54
CA ALA A 56 -55.37 16.92 2.99
C ALA A 56 -54.48 17.97 3.65
N LYS A 57 -53.43 18.45 2.96
CA LYS A 57 -52.52 19.51 3.45
C LYS A 57 -53.17 20.89 3.55
N LYS A 58 -54.30 21.11 2.85
CA LYS A 58 -54.98 22.41 2.77
C LYS A 58 -55.84 22.77 3.99
N SER A 59 -56.12 21.81 4.87
CA SER A 59 -56.88 22.06 6.09
C SER A 59 -56.23 21.35 7.29
N SER A 60 -56.24 21.99 8.46
CA SER A 60 -55.69 21.40 9.69
C SER A 60 -56.41 20.10 10.06
N ALA A 61 -57.74 20.06 9.96
CA ALA A 61 -58.53 18.85 10.22
C ALA A 61 -58.24 17.72 9.22
N GLY A 62 -58.07 18.04 7.94
CA GLY A 62 -57.71 17.06 6.90
C GLY A 62 -56.31 16.50 7.11
N LEU A 63 -55.35 17.37 7.48
CA LEU A 63 -53.97 17.00 7.75
C LEU A 63 -53.87 16.08 8.98
N LEU A 64 -54.55 16.42 10.07
CA LEU A 64 -54.58 15.58 11.29
C LEU A 64 -55.22 14.20 11.02
N THR A 65 -56.27 14.16 10.20
CA THR A 65 -56.93 12.90 9.81
C THR A 65 -55.98 12.04 8.97
N ALA A 66 -55.25 12.64 8.03
CA ALA A 66 -54.27 11.92 7.22
C ALA A 66 -53.10 11.38 8.06
N ILE A 67 -52.58 12.17 9.01
CA ILE A 67 -51.53 11.73 9.94
C ILE A 67 -52.04 10.57 10.82
N ARG A 68 -53.27 10.65 11.33
CA ARG A 68 -53.90 9.56 12.11
C ARG A 68 -53.94 8.25 11.31
N ASN A 69 -54.31 8.33 10.03
CA ASN A 69 -54.40 7.17 9.15
C ASN A 69 -53.02 6.56 8.86
N GLU A 70 -51.99 7.38 8.63
CA GLU A 70 -50.63 6.90 8.42
C GLU A 70 -50.05 6.23 9.67
N LEU A 71 -50.29 6.79 10.86
CA LEU A 71 -49.90 6.14 12.12
C LEU A 71 -50.69 4.85 12.36
N GLY A 72 -51.99 4.85 12.05
CA GLY A 72 -52.85 3.66 12.12
C GLY A 72 -52.44 2.55 11.14
N SER A 73 -51.82 2.91 10.01
CA SER A 73 -51.25 1.96 9.05
C SER A 73 -50.05 1.18 9.60
N GLY A 74 -49.48 1.61 10.73
CA GLY A 74 -48.39 0.92 11.43
C GLY A 74 -47.02 1.07 10.77
N ASN A 75 -46.87 1.95 9.77
CA ASN A 75 -45.58 2.23 9.12
C ASN A 75 -44.74 3.27 9.90
N TRP A 76 -45.41 4.12 10.68
CA TRP A 76 -44.80 5.18 11.46
C TRP A 76 -45.27 5.13 12.91
N VAL A 77 -44.36 5.45 13.82
CA VAL A 77 -44.64 5.57 15.26
C VAL A 77 -44.32 7.00 15.70
N ALA A 78 -45.22 7.57 16.47
CA ALA A 78 -45.00 8.86 17.12
C ALA A 78 -44.42 8.63 18.52
N LEU A 79 -43.36 9.36 18.85
CA LEU A 79 -42.69 9.35 20.15
C LEU A 79 -42.88 10.71 20.82
N SER A 80 -43.21 10.71 22.10
CA SER A 80 -43.26 11.89 22.96
C SER A 80 -41.85 12.34 23.34
N SER A 81 -41.64 13.64 23.56
CA SER A 81 -40.41 14.14 24.21
C SER A 81 -40.28 13.72 25.69
N PHE A 82 -41.38 13.24 26.29
CA PHE A 82 -41.42 12.81 27.69
C PHE A 82 -41.82 11.33 27.80
N SER A 83 -41.11 10.59 28.67
CA SER A 83 -41.46 9.21 29.00
C SER A 83 -42.81 9.17 29.69
N ARG A 84 -43.62 8.16 29.35
CA ARG A 84 -44.83 7.84 30.09
C ARG A 84 -44.48 7.32 31.48
N ARG A 85 -45.37 7.60 32.42
CA ARG A 85 -45.33 7.06 33.80
C ARG A 85 -45.97 5.67 33.89
N THR A 86 -46.89 5.38 32.99
CA THR A 86 -47.60 4.10 32.90
C THR A 86 -47.50 3.55 31.48
N PRO A 87 -47.20 2.25 31.30
CA PRO A 87 -47.24 1.60 30.00
C PRO A 87 -48.62 1.72 29.33
N LEU A 88 -48.65 1.59 28.00
CA LEU A 88 -49.89 1.55 27.24
C LEU A 88 -50.69 0.29 27.60
N THR A 89 -51.97 0.44 27.86
CA THR A 89 -52.85 -0.70 28.18
C THR A 89 -53.40 -1.35 26.92
N ASP A 90 -53.73 -2.64 27.00
CA ASP A 90 -54.36 -3.37 25.89
C ASP A 90 -55.65 -2.72 25.37
N THR A 91 -56.40 -2.07 26.26
CA THR A 91 -57.62 -1.33 25.94
C THR A 91 -57.33 -0.08 25.09
N GLN A 92 -56.21 0.60 25.30
CA GLN A 92 -55.79 1.76 24.49
C GLN A 92 -55.25 1.34 23.12
N LEU A 93 -54.70 0.13 23.02
CA LEU A 93 -54.13 -0.43 21.81
C LEU A 93 -55.14 -1.18 20.94
N GLN A 94 -56.34 -1.48 21.47
CA GLN A 94 -57.39 -2.21 20.77
C GLN A 94 -57.81 -1.52 19.46
N SER A 95 -57.83 -0.19 19.42
CA SER A 95 -58.17 0.60 18.22
C SER A 95 -57.02 0.68 17.19
N PHE A 96 -55.83 0.18 17.52
CA PHE A 96 -54.62 0.27 16.68
C PHE A 96 -53.88 -1.07 16.61
N PRO A 97 -54.46 -2.11 15.98
CA PRO A 97 -53.93 -3.47 16.01
C PRO A 97 -52.52 -3.59 15.42
N ARG A 98 -52.16 -2.75 14.44
CA ARG A 98 -50.81 -2.74 13.87
C ARG A 98 -49.77 -2.14 14.81
N LEU A 99 -50.12 -1.09 15.55
CA LEU A 99 -49.24 -0.53 16.57
C LEU A 99 -49.07 -1.52 17.72
N LYS A 100 -50.14 -2.21 18.13
CA LYS A 100 -50.09 -3.29 19.12
C LYS A 100 -49.11 -4.39 18.72
N ALA A 101 -49.22 -4.91 17.50
CA ALA A 101 -48.33 -5.95 16.99
C ALA A 101 -46.85 -5.52 16.95
N GLN A 102 -46.57 -4.24 16.64
CA GLN A 102 -45.20 -3.70 16.65
C GLN A 102 -44.64 -3.53 18.06
N LEU A 103 -45.48 -3.11 19.02
CA LEU A 103 -45.06 -3.01 20.41
C LEU A 103 -44.79 -4.40 21.01
N GLU A 104 -45.62 -5.40 20.67
CA GLU A 104 -45.42 -6.79 21.09
C GLU A 104 -44.19 -7.43 20.44
N SER A 105 -43.89 -7.15 19.16
CA SER A 105 -42.69 -7.66 18.48
C SER A 105 -41.39 -7.08 19.06
N VAL A 106 -41.39 -5.78 19.40
CA VAL A 106 -40.24 -5.10 20.01
C VAL A 106 -40.10 -5.45 21.50
N SER A 107 -41.21 -5.76 22.19
CA SER A 107 -41.17 -6.24 23.58
C SER A 107 -40.72 -7.71 23.68
N SER A 108 -41.12 -8.55 22.72
CA SER A 108 -40.76 -9.98 22.68
C SER A 108 -39.36 -10.27 22.16
N THR A 109 -38.69 -9.29 21.54
CA THR A 109 -37.28 -9.37 21.15
C THR A 109 -36.31 -9.07 22.31
N GLY A 110 -36.82 -8.61 23.46
CA GLY A 110 -36.04 -8.42 24.69
C GLY A 110 -35.77 -9.70 25.50
N GLU A 111 -36.42 -10.82 25.17
CA GLU A 111 -36.06 -12.13 25.71
C GLU A 111 -35.58 -13.00 24.54
N SER A 112 -34.32 -13.44 24.60
CA SER A 112 -33.75 -14.38 23.65
C SER A 112 -34.54 -15.70 23.66
N LYS A 113 -35.57 -15.81 22.81
CA LYS A 113 -36.23 -17.09 22.52
C LYS A 113 -35.28 -17.95 21.68
N VAL A 114 -34.47 -18.74 22.38
CA VAL A 114 -33.73 -19.86 21.80
C VAL A 114 -34.75 -20.87 21.28
N TYR A 115 -34.83 -21.04 19.96
CA TYR A 115 -35.60 -22.12 19.36
C TYR A 115 -34.87 -23.44 19.64
N LYS A 116 -35.38 -24.25 20.59
CA LYS A 116 -34.90 -25.62 20.80
C LYS A 116 -35.33 -26.47 19.61
N ALA A 117 -34.35 -26.98 18.86
CA ALA A 117 -34.56 -28.06 17.89
C ALA A 117 -35.19 -29.26 18.63
N GLY A 118 -36.21 -29.88 18.03
CA GLY A 118 -37.05 -30.93 18.62
C GLY A 118 -36.33 -32.27 18.82
N TYR A 119 -35.29 -32.31 19.63
CA TYR A 119 -34.68 -33.55 20.10
C TYR A 119 -35.52 -34.14 21.24
N LYS A 120 -35.63 -35.49 21.26
CA LYS A 120 -36.16 -36.22 22.41
C LYS A 120 -35.32 -35.87 23.64
N GLN A 121 -36.00 -35.51 24.74
CA GLN A 121 -35.35 -35.23 26.01
C GLN A 121 -34.61 -36.49 26.48
N VAL A 122 -33.28 -36.44 26.45
CA VAL A 122 -32.43 -37.42 27.15
C VAL A 122 -32.59 -37.11 28.64
N THR A 123 -33.11 -38.08 29.40
CA THR A 123 -33.10 -37.99 30.86
C THR A 123 -31.67 -38.24 31.34
N ASP A 124 -31.13 -37.25 32.04
CA ASP A 124 -29.81 -37.32 32.64
C ASP A 124 -29.91 -38.17 33.91
N ASP A 125 -29.60 -39.47 33.78
CA ASP A 125 -29.51 -40.41 34.90
C ASP A 125 -28.15 -40.31 35.61
N VAL A 126 -27.44 -39.19 35.46
CA VAL A 126 -26.18 -38.94 36.18
C VAL A 126 -26.47 -38.10 37.42
N THR A 127 -26.30 -38.71 38.58
CA THR A 127 -26.28 -37.98 39.86
C THR A 127 -25.20 -36.91 39.82
N LEU A 128 -25.60 -35.64 39.82
CA LEU A 128 -24.68 -34.52 39.98
C LEU A 128 -23.96 -34.65 41.33
N VAL A 129 -22.65 -34.87 41.26
CA VAL A 129 -21.79 -34.93 42.44
C VAL A 129 -21.90 -33.59 43.17
N ARG A 130 -22.27 -33.63 44.46
CA ARG A 130 -22.49 -32.45 45.33
C ARG A 130 -21.26 -31.58 45.60
N SER A 131 -20.11 -31.93 45.03
CA SER A 131 -18.87 -31.16 45.12
C SER A 131 -18.38 -30.85 43.72
N TYR A 132 -18.42 -29.58 43.34
CA TYR A 132 -17.62 -29.07 42.24
C TYR A 132 -16.16 -29.26 42.63
N ALA A 133 -15.48 -30.24 42.02
CA ALA A 133 -14.04 -30.20 41.96
C ALA A 133 -13.70 -28.99 41.09
N HIS A 134 -13.27 -27.89 41.70
CA HIS A 134 -12.66 -26.78 41.00
C HIS A 134 -11.43 -27.35 40.29
N VAL A 135 -11.55 -27.66 39.00
CA VAL A 135 -10.38 -27.92 38.16
C VAL A 135 -9.67 -26.58 38.10
N PRO A 136 -8.48 -26.43 38.69
CA PRO A 136 -7.71 -25.20 38.54
C PRO A 136 -7.52 -25.02 37.03
N TYR A 137 -8.05 -23.93 36.48
CA TYR A 137 -7.55 -23.48 35.19
C TYR A 137 -6.10 -23.10 35.43
N GLU A 138 -5.18 -23.61 34.62
CA GLU A 138 -3.83 -23.05 34.62
C GLU A 138 -3.98 -21.55 34.35
N PRO A 139 -3.46 -20.68 35.24
CA PRO A 139 -3.61 -19.25 35.08
C PRO A 139 -3.07 -18.88 33.69
N SER A 140 -3.88 -18.17 32.91
CA SER A 140 -3.44 -17.67 31.61
C SER A 140 -2.17 -16.85 31.82
N PRO A 141 -1.12 -17.05 31.01
CA PRO A 141 0.15 -16.38 31.23
C PRO A 141 -0.04 -14.86 31.31
N GLU A 142 0.58 -14.21 32.29
CA GLU A 142 0.28 -12.81 32.62
C GLU A 142 1.21 -11.81 31.92
N HIS A 143 1.83 -12.18 30.79
CA HIS A 143 2.74 -11.29 30.06
C HIS A 143 2.20 -10.88 28.69
N LYS A 144 2.77 -9.78 28.18
CA LYS A 144 2.49 -9.23 26.86
C LYS A 144 3.75 -8.77 26.15
N ILE A 145 3.68 -8.73 24.84
CA ILE A 145 4.61 -7.98 23.99
C ILE A 145 3.77 -6.91 23.28
N VAL A 146 4.27 -5.68 23.27
CA VAL A 146 3.64 -4.58 22.56
C VAL A 146 4.62 -4.02 21.54
N VAL A 147 4.11 -3.81 20.34
CA VAL A 147 4.80 -3.08 19.28
C VAL A 147 4.00 -1.84 18.97
N GLU A 148 4.67 -0.71 19.06
CA GLU A 148 4.13 0.60 18.77
C GLU A 148 4.34 0.94 17.29
N PHE A 149 3.33 1.56 16.69
CA PHE A 149 3.39 2.15 15.37
C PHE A 149 3.26 3.66 15.53
N ALA A 150 4.19 4.43 14.95
CA ALA A 150 4.07 5.88 14.91
C ALA A 150 2.87 6.28 14.04
N GLY A 151 1.87 6.94 14.63
CA GLY A 151 0.63 7.35 13.97
C GLY A 151 -0.60 6.49 14.29
N GLN A 152 -1.76 6.92 13.79
CA GLN A 152 -3.05 6.26 14.01
C GLN A 152 -3.42 5.43 12.77
N TRP A 153 -3.27 4.12 12.90
CA TRP A 153 -3.38 3.19 11.78
C TRP A 153 -4.64 2.34 11.83
N SER A 154 -5.31 2.25 10.68
CA SER A 154 -6.28 1.21 10.36
C SER A 154 -5.58 -0.08 9.92
N SER A 155 -6.34 -1.16 9.72
CA SER A 155 -5.78 -2.44 9.27
C SER A 155 -5.09 -2.31 7.91
N ASN A 156 -3.85 -2.76 7.82
CA ASN A 156 -3.11 -2.98 6.57
C ASN A 156 -3.17 -4.48 6.19
N ALA A 157 -2.74 -4.81 4.98
CA ALA A 157 -2.62 -6.20 4.55
C ALA A 157 -1.56 -6.96 5.37
N ALA A 158 -0.45 -6.29 5.72
CA ALA A 158 0.56 -6.84 6.61
C ALA A 158 0.11 -6.81 8.08
N CYS A 159 0.62 -7.73 8.89
CA CYS A 159 0.42 -7.78 10.33
C CYS A 159 1.71 -8.21 11.04
N LEU A 160 1.72 -8.15 12.37
CA LEU A 160 2.84 -8.65 13.17
C LEU A 160 2.58 -10.09 13.59
N MET A 161 3.64 -10.88 13.69
CA MET A 161 3.58 -12.28 14.10
C MET A 161 4.68 -12.59 15.12
N LEU A 162 4.32 -13.29 16.18
CA LEU A 162 5.27 -13.99 17.04
C LEU A 162 5.42 -15.42 16.53
N GLY A 163 6.66 -15.85 16.34
CA GLY A 163 6.99 -17.23 15.97
C GLY A 163 6.56 -18.25 17.02
N LYS A 164 6.33 -19.48 16.57
CA LYS A 164 6.06 -20.61 17.46
C LYS A 164 7.30 -20.95 18.31
N THR A 165 7.07 -21.26 19.58
CA THR A 165 8.06 -21.84 20.50
C THR A 165 7.66 -23.27 20.88
N GLU A 166 8.44 -23.92 21.76
CA GLU A 166 8.02 -25.21 22.32
C GLU A 166 6.77 -25.07 23.20
N ALA A 167 6.68 -23.98 23.97
CA ALA A 167 5.57 -23.76 24.89
C ALA A 167 4.33 -23.13 24.23
N GLN A 168 4.48 -22.28 23.21
CA GLN A 168 3.38 -21.52 22.64
C GLN A 168 3.31 -21.57 21.12
N LYS A 169 2.07 -21.61 20.60
CA LYS A 169 1.81 -21.46 19.17
C LYS A 169 2.11 -20.04 18.70
N GLU A 170 2.28 -19.89 17.39
CA GLU A 170 2.34 -18.59 16.75
C GLU A 170 1.13 -17.71 17.11
N LYS A 171 1.37 -16.41 17.23
CA LYS A 171 0.33 -15.41 17.48
C LYS A 171 0.48 -14.28 16.49
N VAL A 172 -0.64 -13.69 16.08
CA VAL A 172 -0.68 -12.52 15.19
C VAL A 172 -1.35 -11.35 15.88
N ALA A 173 -0.85 -10.14 15.62
CA ALA A 173 -1.43 -8.89 16.10
C ALA A 173 -1.41 -7.84 14.99
N VAL A 174 -2.39 -6.94 15.04
CA VAL A 174 -2.49 -5.78 14.15
C VAL A 174 -2.49 -4.52 15.00
N GLY A 175 -1.94 -3.43 14.45
CA GLY A 175 -1.98 -2.13 15.09
C GLY A 175 -3.42 -1.68 15.31
N LYS A 176 -3.70 -1.18 16.52
CA LYS A 176 -4.97 -0.54 16.87
C LYS A 176 -4.68 0.82 17.46
N ALA A 177 -5.50 1.80 17.10
CA ALA A 177 -5.48 3.14 17.66
C ALA A 177 -5.32 3.11 19.19
N ASP A 178 -4.29 3.78 19.70
CA ASP A 178 -4.18 4.04 21.13
C ASP A 178 -5.10 5.23 21.47
N THR A 179 -6.12 4.97 22.29
CA THR A 179 -7.10 5.99 22.69
C THR A 179 -6.54 7.00 23.68
N GLU A 180 -5.48 6.61 24.42
CA GLU A 180 -4.82 7.46 25.41
C GLU A 180 -3.76 8.33 24.73
N ASN A 181 -3.09 7.80 23.70
CA ASN A 181 -1.98 8.45 23.01
C ASN A 181 -2.25 8.58 21.51
N LYS A 182 -2.73 9.77 21.09
CA LYS A 182 -3.13 10.04 19.70
C LYS A 182 -2.00 9.94 18.68
N HIS A 183 -0.74 9.96 19.11
CA HIS A 183 0.42 9.88 18.23
C HIS A 183 0.79 8.46 17.79
N ARG A 184 0.10 7.42 18.30
CA ARG A 184 0.48 6.01 18.06
C ARG A 184 -0.68 5.01 17.93
N SER A 185 -0.35 3.85 17.37
CA SER A 185 -1.15 2.63 17.39
C SER A 185 -0.36 1.52 18.08
N LEU A 186 -1.05 0.61 18.76
CA LEU A 186 -0.43 -0.52 19.48
C LEU A 186 -0.88 -1.86 18.88
N ALA A 187 0.07 -2.71 18.56
CA ALA A 187 -0.15 -4.14 18.33
C ALA A 187 0.27 -4.91 19.59
N THR A 188 -0.71 -5.49 20.29
CA THR A 188 -0.49 -6.18 21.55
C THR A 188 -0.69 -7.68 21.41
N PHE A 189 0.34 -8.45 21.72
CA PHE A 189 0.27 -9.89 21.94
C PHE A 189 0.04 -10.14 23.43
N LYS A 190 -1.07 -10.78 23.80
CA LYS A 190 -1.43 -11.11 25.19
C LYS A 190 -1.25 -12.59 25.47
N ASP A 191 -1.38 -12.97 26.74
CA ASP A 191 -1.34 -14.35 27.23
C ASP A 191 -0.01 -15.04 26.89
N LEU A 192 1.10 -14.35 27.13
CA LEU A 192 2.45 -14.84 26.82
C LEU A 192 3.14 -15.45 28.03
N ASP A 193 3.80 -16.59 27.82
CA ASP A 193 4.73 -17.16 28.78
C ASP A 193 6.00 -16.32 28.85
N ALA A 194 6.68 -16.33 30.00
CA ALA A 194 7.94 -15.60 30.21
C ALA A 194 9.12 -16.30 29.49
N GLU A 195 9.06 -16.31 28.16
CA GLU A 195 10.10 -16.86 27.28
C GLU A 195 10.31 -15.93 26.09
N GLY A 196 11.52 -15.97 25.53
CA GLY A 196 11.88 -15.19 24.35
C GLY A 196 11.06 -15.57 23.12
N LYS A 197 10.64 -14.56 22.36
CA LYS A 197 9.87 -14.71 21.13
C LYS A 197 10.59 -14.12 19.93
N THR A 198 10.46 -14.75 18.78
CA THR A 198 10.89 -14.13 17.51
C THR A 198 9.74 -13.31 16.94
N LEU A 199 10.00 -12.03 16.66
CA LEU A 199 9.03 -11.09 16.09
C LEU A 199 9.24 -10.94 14.58
N TYR A 200 8.15 -10.98 13.83
CA TYR A 200 8.13 -10.82 12.38
C TYR A 200 7.09 -9.79 11.92
N ILE A 201 7.37 -9.13 10.79
CA ILE A 201 6.32 -8.58 9.92
C ILE A 201 5.89 -9.70 8.98
N LYS A 202 4.60 -10.01 8.96
CA LYS A 202 3.97 -11.02 8.11
C LYS A 202 3.24 -10.31 6.96
N ILE A 203 3.74 -10.49 5.74
CA ILE A 203 3.20 -9.88 4.53
C ILE A 203 2.49 -10.96 3.70
N PRO A 204 1.17 -10.87 3.49
CA PRO A 204 0.47 -11.82 2.62
C PRO A 204 0.91 -11.62 1.16
N CYS A 205 0.95 -12.72 0.42
CA CYS A 205 1.26 -12.71 -1.01
C CYS A 205 0.01 -12.91 -1.86
N SER A 206 -0.02 -12.33 -3.06
CA SER A 206 -1.17 -12.40 -3.98
C SER A 206 -1.23 -13.70 -4.79
N ASP A 207 -0.08 -14.32 -5.03
CA ASP A 207 0.15 -15.41 -5.99
C ASP A 207 0.70 -16.69 -5.33
N GLN A 208 1.02 -16.65 -4.03
CA GLN A 208 1.51 -17.80 -3.28
C GLN A 208 0.86 -17.90 -1.88
N PRO A 209 0.64 -19.12 -1.36
CA PRO A 209 -0.03 -19.32 -0.08
C PRO A 209 0.85 -18.99 1.12
N GLN A 210 2.18 -19.00 0.96
CA GLN A 210 3.11 -18.67 2.03
C GLN A 210 3.36 -17.16 2.06
N PRO A 211 3.19 -16.51 3.23
CA PRO A 211 3.50 -15.09 3.38
C PRO A 211 5.01 -14.87 3.46
N ILE A 212 5.46 -13.68 3.07
CA ILE A 212 6.82 -13.22 3.35
C ILE A 212 6.92 -12.88 4.84
N LEU A 213 7.95 -13.39 5.50
CA LEU A 213 8.23 -13.16 6.92
C LEU A 213 9.50 -12.35 7.08
N LEU A 214 9.36 -11.08 7.44
CA LEU A 214 10.49 -10.20 7.71
C LEU A 214 10.81 -10.22 9.19
N LYS A 215 11.93 -10.83 9.58
CA LYS A 215 12.36 -10.92 10.97
C LYS A 215 12.75 -9.53 11.50
N LEU A 216 12.24 -9.18 12.68
CA LEU A 216 12.53 -7.92 13.39
C LEU A 216 13.43 -8.14 14.60
N ALA A 217 13.12 -9.13 15.42
CA ALA A 217 13.87 -9.43 16.64
C ALA A 217 13.84 -10.93 16.94
N GLU A 218 14.89 -11.41 17.59
CA GLU A 218 14.96 -12.73 18.22
C GLU A 218 15.00 -12.57 19.73
N ASP A 219 14.56 -13.60 20.46
CA ASP A 219 14.61 -13.64 21.92
C ASP A 219 13.96 -12.43 22.63
N LEU A 220 12.89 -11.88 22.02
CA LEU A 220 12.18 -10.73 22.57
C LEU A 220 11.43 -11.13 23.84
N GLN A 221 11.81 -10.54 24.97
CA GLN A 221 11.25 -10.87 26.28
C GLN A 221 9.90 -10.16 26.50
N PRO A 222 8.85 -10.90 26.90
CA PRO A 222 7.58 -10.31 27.33
C PRO A 222 7.70 -9.50 28.63
N VAL A 223 6.81 -8.53 28.81
CA VAL A 223 6.65 -7.75 30.04
C VAL A 223 5.34 -8.10 30.74
N ASP A 224 5.19 -7.75 32.03
CA ASP A 224 3.94 -7.94 32.76
C ASP A 224 2.75 -7.28 32.04
N LYS A 225 1.58 -7.92 32.07
CA LYS A 225 0.36 -7.47 31.39
C LYS A 225 -0.07 -6.05 31.78
N GLU A 226 0.22 -5.64 33.01
CA GLU A 226 -0.14 -4.32 33.56
C GLU A 226 0.88 -3.23 33.22
N THR A 227 2.05 -3.59 32.64
CA THR A 227 3.09 -2.63 32.26
C THR A 227 2.54 -1.60 31.27
N GLN A 228 2.79 -0.32 31.50
CA GLN A 228 2.52 0.76 30.56
C GLN A 228 3.79 1.56 30.34
N MET A 229 3.98 2.06 29.12
CA MET A 229 5.14 2.84 28.75
C MET A 229 4.69 4.09 27.97
N ASP A 230 5.37 5.21 28.22
CA ASP A 230 5.15 6.45 27.46
C ASP A 230 5.55 6.26 26.00
N GLU A 231 6.64 5.52 25.75
CA GLU A 231 7.05 4.99 24.44
C GLU A 231 7.46 3.52 24.61
N TRP A 232 6.95 2.61 23.78
CA TRP A 232 7.31 1.19 23.89
C TRP A 232 8.71 0.88 23.37
N GLU A 233 9.30 -0.23 23.82
CA GLU A 233 10.65 -0.65 23.42
C GLU A 233 10.76 -1.18 21.98
N ASN A 234 9.61 -1.41 21.32
CA ASN A 234 9.55 -1.82 19.91
C ASN A 234 8.66 -0.84 19.15
N VAL A 235 9.25 -0.02 18.27
CA VAL A 235 8.57 1.04 17.54
C VAL A 235 8.84 0.88 16.04
N LEU A 236 7.77 0.81 15.26
CA LEU A 236 7.79 0.82 13.81
C LEU A 236 7.27 2.15 13.28
N VAL A 237 7.96 2.72 12.31
CA VAL A 237 7.58 3.98 11.65
C VAL A 237 7.16 3.69 10.21
N PRO A 238 5.99 4.19 9.75
CA PRO A 238 5.61 4.11 8.34
C PRO A 238 6.42 5.11 7.52
N VAL A 239 7.02 4.63 6.44
CA VAL A 239 7.90 5.41 5.56
C VAL A 239 7.42 5.32 4.12
N ARG A 240 7.34 6.49 3.46
CA ARG A 240 7.08 6.61 2.03
C ARG A 240 8.21 7.42 1.35
N PRO A 241 8.92 6.83 0.39
CA PRO A 241 9.93 7.57 -0.37
C PRO A 241 9.34 8.65 -1.28
N LEU A 242 10.06 9.77 -1.43
CA LEU A 242 9.98 10.68 -2.57
C LEU A 242 11.35 10.76 -3.24
N ALA A 243 11.36 10.93 -4.55
CA ALA A 243 12.56 10.92 -5.38
C ALA A 243 12.97 12.33 -5.79
N TYR A 244 14.20 12.73 -5.49
CA TYR A 244 14.80 13.96 -6.00
C TYR A 244 14.94 13.92 -7.52
N LEU A 245 14.71 15.05 -8.16
CA LEU A 245 14.87 15.24 -9.60
C LEU A 245 16.32 15.48 -10.03
N ASP A 246 17.19 15.87 -9.11
CA ASP A 246 18.59 16.14 -9.40
C ASP A 246 19.44 15.96 -8.13
N GLY A 247 20.75 16.08 -8.27
CA GLY A 247 21.69 15.98 -7.16
C GLY A 247 21.73 17.21 -6.25
N SER A 248 20.80 18.17 -6.36
CA SER A 248 20.77 19.37 -5.50
C SER A 248 20.24 19.09 -4.09
N ASN A 249 19.57 17.94 -3.89
CA ASN A 249 18.85 17.59 -2.66
C ASN A 249 17.78 18.61 -2.24
N ASP A 250 17.28 19.42 -3.19
CA ASP A 250 16.18 20.35 -2.95
C ASP A 250 14.85 19.59 -2.82
N LYS A 251 14.25 19.62 -1.63
CA LYS A 251 12.97 18.95 -1.34
C LYS A 251 11.79 19.53 -2.11
N ALA A 252 11.91 20.76 -2.65
CA ALA A 252 10.92 21.30 -3.58
C ALA A 252 10.99 20.63 -4.96
N LYS A 253 12.14 20.01 -5.29
CA LYS A 253 12.38 19.23 -6.50
C LYS A 253 12.38 17.73 -6.20
N ALA A 254 11.36 17.28 -5.49
CA ALA A 254 11.12 15.86 -5.26
C ALA A 254 9.75 15.47 -5.80
N SER A 255 9.62 14.26 -6.32
CA SER A 255 8.36 13.74 -6.88
C SER A 255 8.07 12.33 -6.37
N ASP A 256 6.83 11.89 -6.51
CA ASP A 256 6.43 10.55 -6.10
C ASP A 256 6.91 9.50 -7.11
N LEU A 257 6.98 8.25 -6.70
CA LEU A 257 7.47 7.14 -7.52
C LEU A 257 6.32 6.33 -8.12
N ARG A 258 6.43 5.94 -9.40
CA ARG A 258 5.47 5.09 -10.14
C ARG A 258 6.14 4.00 -10.98
N GLY A 259 7.14 3.35 -10.42
CA GLY A 259 7.91 2.33 -11.13
C GLY A 259 9.26 2.09 -10.46
N GLY A 260 9.94 1.02 -10.88
CA GLY A 260 11.25 0.65 -10.35
C GLY A 260 11.17 -0.11 -9.04
N PHE A 261 12.26 -0.04 -8.26
CA PHE A 261 12.50 -0.87 -7.08
C PHE A 261 13.06 -0.03 -5.94
N LEU A 262 12.57 -0.29 -4.73
CA LEU A 262 13.11 0.22 -3.50
C LEU A 262 13.84 -0.90 -2.76
N TYR A 263 15.08 -0.63 -2.36
CA TYR A 263 15.90 -1.52 -1.55
C TYR A 263 16.03 -0.93 -0.15
N VAL A 264 15.71 -1.72 0.87
CA VAL A 264 15.87 -1.35 2.27
C VAL A 264 16.95 -2.24 2.85
N PHE A 265 18.09 -1.63 3.18
CA PHE A 265 19.17 -2.26 3.91
C PHE A 265 18.99 -1.98 5.40
N TRP A 266 19.20 -3.01 6.22
CA TRP A 266 19.16 -2.91 7.67
C TRP A 266 20.32 -3.72 8.24
N LYS A 267 21.10 -3.10 9.14
CA LYS A 267 22.34 -3.71 9.69
C LYS A 267 23.30 -4.17 8.59
N GLY A 268 23.45 -3.34 7.55
CA GLY A 268 24.34 -3.60 6.40
C GLY A 268 23.89 -4.73 5.45
N LYS A 269 22.70 -5.32 5.64
CA LYS A 269 22.16 -6.37 4.78
C LYS A 269 20.86 -5.95 4.13
N LEU A 270 20.62 -6.41 2.91
CA LEU A 270 19.35 -6.19 2.23
C LEU A 270 18.26 -6.92 3.02
N TRP A 271 17.35 -6.14 3.59
CA TRP A 271 16.24 -6.61 4.39
C TRP A 271 14.95 -6.69 3.57
N ARG A 272 14.73 -5.73 2.66
CA ARG A 272 13.57 -5.73 1.75
C ARG A 272 13.95 -5.26 0.36
N GLU A 273 13.42 -5.94 -0.63
CA GLU A 273 13.31 -5.46 -2.00
C GLU A 273 11.82 -5.30 -2.31
N MET A 274 11.41 -4.12 -2.77
CA MET A 274 10.03 -3.84 -3.12
C MET A 274 9.95 -3.30 -4.55
N ALA A 275 9.11 -3.92 -5.38
CA ALA A 275 8.74 -3.34 -6.67
C ALA A 275 7.70 -2.23 -6.46
N ILE A 276 7.83 -1.15 -7.21
CA ILE A 276 6.89 -0.03 -7.21
C ILE A 276 6.01 -0.16 -8.44
N ASN A 277 4.70 -0.26 -8.26
CA ASN A 277 3.78 -0.34 -9.39
C ASN A 277 3.45 1.04 -9.98
N GLU A 278 2.74 1.06 -11.10
CA GLU A 278 2.34 2.29 -11.81
C GLU A 278 1.48 3.25 -10.97
N LYS A 279 0.87 2.76 -9.88
CA LYS A 279 0.07 3.54 -8.94
C LYS A 279 0.88 4.02 -7.73
N GLY A 280 2.19 3.75 -7.67
CA GLY A 280 3.05 4.14 -6.56
C GLY A 280 2.83 3.36 -5.26
N TYR A 281 2.35 2.11 -5.37
CA TYR A 281 2.34 1.16 -4.25
C TYR A 281 3.53 0.22 -4.32
N TYR A 282 4.00 -0.19 -3.15
CA TYR A 282 5.15 -1.05 -2.91
C TYR A 282 4.70 -2.49 -2.72
N GLN A 283 5.32 -3.42 -3.44
CA GLN A 283 5.07 -4.85 -3.36
C GLN A 283 6.37 -5.59 -3.04
N ASP A 284 6.42 -6.29 -1.92
CA ASP A 284 7.62 -7.03 -1.51
C ASP A 284 7.95 -8.21 -2.43
N VAL A 285 9.24 -8.36 -2.67
CA VAL A 285 9.87 -9.53 -3.26
C VAL A 285 10.37 -10.43 -2.12
N ASP A 286 10.17 -11.75 -2.24
CA ASP A 286 10.72 -12.71 -1.27
C ASP A 286 12.24 -12.86 -1.48
N VAL A 287 13.00 -11.95 -0.88
CA VAL A 287 14.47 -11.87 -1.05
C VAL A 287 15.16 -13.18 -0.67
N GLU A 288 14.76 -13.81 0.44
CA GLU A 288 15.41 -15.03 0.94
C GLU A 288 15.14 -16.24 0.03
N TYR A 289 13.90 -16.36 -0.47
CA TYR A 289 13.57 -17.36 -1.48
C TYR A 289 14.45 -17.20 -2.73
N TYR A 290 14.52 -15.98 -3.27
CA TYR A 290 15.28 -15.73 -4.49
C TYR A 290 16.80 -15.81 -4.28
N ARG A 291 17.32 -15.48 -3.10
CA ARG A 291 18.74 -15.73 -2.77
C ARG A 291 19.06 -17.21 -2.84
N THR A 292 18.19 -18.06 -2.29
CA THR A 292 18.38 -19.51 -2.32
C THR A 292 18.37 -20.03 -3.75
N LEU A 293 17.38 -19.61 -4.55
CA LEU A 293 17.31 -19.96 -5.97
C LEU A 293 18.54 -19.53 -6.76
N GLU A 294 19.04 -18.30 -6.54
CA GLU A 294 20.24 -17.79 -7.21
C GLU A 294 21.47 -18.66 -6.91
N GLN A 295 21.64 -19.10 -5.66
CA GLN A 295 22.75 -19.98 -5.27
C GLN A 295 22.62 -21.39 -5.87
N GLU A 296 21.41 -21.87 -6.12
CA GLU A 296 21.17 -23.12 -6.84
C GLU A 296 21.44 -22.96 -8.35
N GLU A 297 21.02 -21.84 -8.93
CA GLU A 297 21.19 -21.53 -10.35
C GLU A 297 22.66 -21.37 -10.73
N LYS A 298 23.45 -20.69 -9.87
CA LYS A 298 24.90 -20.54 -10.03
C LYS A 298 25.66 -21.88 -10.10
N LYS A 299 25.07 -22.99 -9.64
CA LYS A 299 25.70 -24.33 -9.66
C LYS A 299 25.43 -25.11 -10.96
N LYS A 300 24.57 -24.60 -11.84
CA LYS A 300 24.25 -25.27 -13.11
C LYS A 300 25.35 -25.02 -14.14
N ASP A 301 25.49 -25.93 -15.11
CA ASP A 301 26.47 -25.80 -16.20
C ASP A 301 26.24 -24.53 -17.05
N THR A 302 24.97 -24.10 -17.16
CA THR A 302 24.58 -22.88 -17.88
C THR A 302 23.63 -22.05 -17.00
N PRO A 303 24.15 -21.22 -16.07
CA PRO A 303 23.33 -20.39 -15.19
C PRO A 303 22.47 -19.40 -15.97
N GLN A 304 21.20 -19.26 -15.58
CA GLN A 304 20.30 -18.25 -16.11
C GLN A 304 20.13 -17.08 -15.15
N VAL A 305 19.83 -15.89 -15.67
CA VAL A 305 19.51 -14.73 -14.84
C VAL A 305 18.08 -14.90 -14.31
N ILE A 306 17.93 -14.91 -12.99
CA ILE A 306 16.62 -15.03 -12.35
C ILE A 306 15.97 -13.64 -12.23
N GLN A 307 14.82 -13.47 -12.86
CA GLN A 307 13.94 -12.33 -12.61
C GLN A 307 13.17 -12.55 -11.31
N ARG A 308 13.19 -11.57 -10.39
CA ARG A 308 12.50 -11.71 -9.10
C ARG A 308 11.16 -11.00 -9.13
N SER A 309 10.10 -11.78 -8.98
CA SER A 309 8.72 -11.30 -9.00
C SER A 309 8.33 -10.75 -7.63
N ALA A 310 7.59 -9.64 -7.62
CA ALA A 310 6.99 -9.09 -6.42
C ALA A 310 5.65 -9.78 -6.15
N SER A 311 5.61 -10.60 -5.10
CA SER A 311 4.44 -11.39 -4.70
C SER A 311 3.69 -10.75 -3.53
N GLY A 312 4.34 -9.87 -2.77
CA GLY A 312 3.75 -9.19 -1.62
C GLY A 312 2.55 -8.32 -2.00
N PHE A 313 1.55 -8.29 -1.12
CA PHE A 313 0.38 -7.43 -1.31
C PHE A 313 0.80 -5.95 -1.34
N ALA A 314 0.20 -5.17 -2.24
CA ALA A 314 0.57 -3.78 -2.47
C ALA A 314 0.24 -2.89 -1.25
N MET A 315 1.23 -2.11 -0.80
CA MET A 315 1.13 -1.18 0.32
C MET A 315 1.56 0.23 -0.11
N ALA A 316 0.98 1.28 0.48
CA ALA A 316 1.31 2.66 0.12
C ALA A 316 2.55 3.20 0.86
N HIS A 317 3.00 2.51 1.89
CA HIS A 317 4.21 2.81 2.65
C HIS A 317 4.73 1.49 3.22
N PHE A 318 5.98 1.48 3.68
CA PHE A 318 6.56 0.33 4.36
C PHE A 318 6.81 0.66 5.82
N TRP A 319 6.79 -0.35 6.70
CA TRP A 319 7.13 -0.18 8.11
C TRP A 319 8.62 -0.36 8.32
N ALA A 320 9.27 0.65 8.88
CA ALA A 320 10.68 0.70 9.23
C ALA A 320 10.86 0.50 10.76
N PRO A 321 11.70 -0.44 11.22
CA PRO A 321 12.04 -0.57 12.62
C PRO A 321 12.89 0.60 13.10
N TYR A 322 12.27 1.54 13.81
CA TYR A 322 12.98 2.66 14.43
C TYR A 322 13.67 2.22 15.73
N LYS A 323 12.94 1.52 16.60
CA LYS A 323 13.45 1.03 17.89
C LYS A 323 13.05 -0.42 18.07
N ILE A 324 13.99 -1.28 18.45
CA ILE A 324 13.74 -2.71 18.66
C ILE A 324 14.46 -3.12 19.93
N SER A 325 13.73 -3.75 20.86
CA SER A 325 14.25 -4.13 22.18
C SER A 325 14.95 -2.98 22.91
N GLY A 326 14.45 -1.75 22.75
CA GLY A 326 15.02 -0.53 23.34
C GLY A 326 16.19 0.08 22.58
N GLU A 327 16.76 -0.64 21.60
CA GLU A 327 17.86 -0.14 20.77
C GLU A 327 17.30 0.68 19.61
N VAL A 328 17.72 1.95 19.55
CA VAL A 328 17.47 2.84 18.42
C VAL A 328 18.30 2.37 17.20
N GLN A 329 17.64 2.20 16.06
CA GLN A 329 18.26 1.70 14.83
C GLN A 329 18.88 2.86 14.03
N GLN A 330 20.14 3.19 14.32
CA GLN A 330 20.89 4.28 13.68
C GLN A 330 22.30 3.86 13.24
N GLY A 331 22.93 4.65 12.37
CA GLY A 331 24.33 4.49 11.96
C GLY A 331 24.55 3.16 11.24
N GLU A 332 25.55 2.38 11.66
CA GLU A 332 25.86 1.07 11.06
C GLU A 332 24.71 0.06 11.22
N ASN A 333 23.98 0.13 12.33
CA ASN A 333 22.82 -0.72 12.61
C ASN A 333 21.51 -0.14 12.05
N GLY A 334 21.55 1.09 11.52
CA GLY A 334 20.40 1.83 11.01
C GLY A 334 19.87 1.31 9.68
N LEU A 335 18.75 1.91 9.26
CA LEU A 335 18.15 1.63 7.97
C LEU A 335 18.70 2.57 6.91
N LYS A 336 18.92 2.01 5.72
CA LYS A 336 19.42 2.72 4.55
C LYS A 336 18.57 2.33 3.35
N ILE A 337 18.07 3.30 2.60
CA ILE A 337 17.20 3.05 1.45
C ILE A 337 17.83 3.50 0.14
N ILE A 338 17.58 2.73 -0.92
CA ILE A 338 18.05 3.01 -2.27
C ILE A 338 16.90 2.83 -3.24
N PHE A 339 16.64 3.84 -4.06
CA PHE A 339 15.78 3.70 -5.24
C PHE A 339 16.60 3.29 -6.47
N SER A 340 16.02 2.43 -7.30
CA SER A 340 16.58 2.00 -8.57
C SER A 340 15.46 1.85 -9.60
N PRO A 341 15.52 2.53 -10.76
CA PRO A 341 14.53 2.35 -11.84
C PRO A 341 14.44 0.91 -12.36
N LYS A 342 15.51 0.14 -12.21
CA LYS A 342 15.64 -1.24 -12.66
C LYS A 342 15.99 -2.16 -11.49
N GLN A 343 15.57 -3.42 -11.61
CA GLN A 343 15.88 -4.44 -10.63
C GLN A 343 17.39 -4.68 -10.58
N LYS A 344 18.02 -4.43 -9.43
CA LYS A 344 19.45 -4.71 -9.22
C LYS A 344 19.71 -6.20 -9.33
N ARG A 345 20.85 -6.60 -9.89
CA ARG A 345 21.29 -8.00 -9.86
C ARG A 345 21.77 -8.36 -8.45
N PHE A 346 21.75 -9.66 -8.11
CA PHE A 346 22.26 -10.10 -6.81
C PHE A 346 23.71 -9.71 -6.57
N ALA A 347 24.58 -9.78 -7.59
CA ALA A 347 25.97 -9.33 -7.46
C ALA A 347 26.09 -7.84 -7.04
N GLN A 348 25.20 -6.97 -7.53
CA GLN A 348 25.18 -5.56 -7.15
C GLN A 348 24.68 -5.37 -5.71
N ILE A 349 23.71 -6.19 -5.29
CA ILE A 349 23.22 -6.21 -3.90
C ILE A 349 24.35 -6.70 -2.99
N GLU A 350 24.99 -7.83 -3.31
CA GLU A 350 26.09 -8.41 -2.54
C GLU A 350 27.28 -7.45 -2.40
N ALA A 351 27.57 -6.64 -3.44
CA ALA A 351 28.59 -5.58 -3.37
C ALA A 351 28.23 -4.51 -2.33
N LEU A 352 26.98 -4.03 -2.33
CA LEU A 352 26.48 -3.08 -1.32
C LEU A 352 26.50 -3.69 0.10
N GLU A 353 26.24 -4.98 0.25
CA GLU A 353 26.27 -5.68 1.53
C GLU A 353 27.69 -5.99 2.06
N SER A 354 28.69 -5.87 1.19
CA SER A 354 30.09 -6.21 1.51
C SER A 354 30.95 -4.97 1.74
N ASP A 355 30.50 -3.80 1.29
CA ASP A 355 31.19 -2.52 1.45
C ASP A 355 30.26 -1.47 2.09
N ALA A 356 30.47 -1.21 3.37
CA ALA A 356 29.70 -0.23 4.14
C ALA A 356 29.86 1.21 3.61
N GLY A 357 31.05 1.56 3.09
CA GLY A 357 31.29 2.90 2.53
C GLY A 357 30.56 3.10 1.20
N LEU A 358 30.53 2.05 0.36
CA LEU A 358 29.74 2.05 -0.87
C LEU A 358 28.24 2.17 -0.57
N LEU A 359 27.74 1.41 0.42
CA LEU A 359 26.35 1.47 0.84
C LEU A 359 25.98 2.86 1.36
N GLU A 360 26.79 3.45 2.23
CA GLU A 360 26.59 4.80 2.76
C GLU A 360 26.50 5.84 1.63
N LYS A 361 27.46 5.81 0.69
CA LYS A 361 27.49 6.73 -0.45
C LYS A 361 26.30 6.57 -1.42
N SER A 362 25.71 5.37 -1.46
CA SER A 362 24.68 5.01 -2.45
C SER A 362 23.25 5.06 -1.92
N SER A 363 23.07 5.42 -0.65
CA SER A 363 21.78 5.32 0.05
C SER A 363 21.41 6.58 0.81
N THR A 364 20.13 6.66 1.16
CA THR A 364 19.61 7.63 2.12
C THR A 364 19.47 6.95 3.49
N PRO A 365 20.12 7.45 4.55
CA PRO A 365 19.93 6.93 5.91
C PRO A 365 18.57 7.35 6.47
N LEU A 366 17.98 6.50 7.31
CA LEU A 366 16.75 6.79 8.06
C LEU A 366 17.04 7.03 9.55
N ASP A 367 18.23 7.53 9.87
CA ASP A 367 18.64 7.78 11.26
C ASP A 367 17.77 8.84 11.95
N GLU A 368 17.22 9.77 11.17
CA GLU A 368 16.35 10.86 11.61
C GLU A 368 14.99 10.40 12.19
N LEU A 369 14.65 9.11 12.04
CA LEU A 369 13.49 8.52 12.69
C LEU A 369 13.56 8.63 14.23
N SER A 370 14.76 8.82 14.79
CA SER A 370 14.95 9.06 16.23
C SER A 370 14.29 10.31 16.78
N SER A 371 13.92 11.27 15.93
CA SER A 371 13.15 12.43 16.39
C SER A 371 11.82 12.03 17.03
N TYR A 372 11.32 10.83 16.75
CA TYR A 372 10.08 10.33 17.31
C TYR A 372 10.11 10.22 18.84
N SER A 373 11.22 9.80 19.44
CA SER A 373 11.28 9.64 20.90
C SER A 373 11.15 10.96 21.66
N ASP A 374 11.61 12.06 21.06
CA ASP A 374 11.52 13.39 21.68
C ASP A 374 10.19 14.09 21.37
N ALA A 375 9.69 13.96 20.12
CA ALA A 375 8.60 14.77 19.61
C ALA A 375 7.27 14.01 19.43
N GLN A 376 7.29 12.67 19.46
CA GLN A 376 6.15 11.79 19.13
C GLN A 376 5.51 12.13 17.77
N SER A 377 6.28 12.76 16.90
CA SER A 377 5.89 13.32 15.61
C SER A 377 7.15 13.56 14.79
N PHE A 378 6.95 13.88 13.51
CA PHE A 378 8.04 14.15 12.57
C PHE A 378 7.94 15.59 12.04
N SER A 379 9.07 16.11 11.60
CA SER A 379 9.19 17.40 10.93
C SER A 379 10.26 17.31 9.86
N ALA A 380 10.33 18.31 8.97
CA ALA A 380 11.38 18.39 7.95
C ALA A 380 12.80 18.42 8.58
N GLN A 381 13.64 17.46 8.18
CA GLN A 381 15.04 17.33 8.58
C GLN A 381 15.96 17.36 7.34
N GLU A 382 17.11 16.70 7.33
CA GLU A 382 18.00 16.65 6.17
C GLU A 382 17.50 15.60 5.16
N PHE A 383 17.32 14.35 5.58
CA PHE A 383 16.95 13.22 4.71
C PHE A 383 15.47 12.87 4.71
N THR A 384 14.74 13.37 5.70
CA THR A 384 13.33 13.03 5.92
C THR A 384 12.46 14.27 6.15
N SER A 385 11.14 14.09 6.09
CA SER A 385 10.17 15.07 6.56
C SER A 385 8.88 14.40 6.99
N ASP A 386 7.97 15.15 7.61
CA ASP A 386 6.56 14.79 7.64
C ASP A 386 5.91 14.97 6.25
N VAL A 387 4.70 14.44 6.10
CA VAL A 387 3.93 14.51 4.85
C VAL A 387 3.46 15.93 4.54
N ASP A 388 3.08 16.70 5.56
CA ASP A 388 2.49 18.04 5.41
C ASP A 388 3.52 19.02 4.82
N SER A 389 4.79 18.87 5.22
CA SER A 389 5.93 19.64 4.72
C SER A 389 6.42 19.24 3.33
N ALA A 390 6.04 18.05 2.84
CA ALA A 390 6.58 17.53 1.59
C ALA A 390 5.98 18.25 0.37
N ALA A 391 6.84 18.78 -0.49
CA ALA A 391 6.47 19.28 -1.80
C ALA A 391 6.52 18.13 -2.84
N ILE A 392 5.63 18.18 -3.83
CA ILE A 392 5.60 17.22 -4.94
C ILE A 392 5.73 18.02 -6.24
N HIS A 393 6.83 17.81 -6.93
CA HIS A 393 7.14 18.41 -8.22
C HIS A 393 6.12 17.99 -9.28
N LYS A 394 5.78 18.94 -10.16
CA LYS A 394 4.91 18.69 -11.29
C LYS A 394 5.72 18.09 -12.44
N VAL A 395 5.53 16.81 -12.69
CA VAL A 395 6.21 16.05 -13.75
C VAL A 395 5.98 16.69 -15.12
N THR A 396 7.06 16.79 -15.90
CA THR A 396 7.14 17.36 -17.25
C THR A 396 7.68 16.32 -18.24
N GLU A 397 7.80 16.69 -19.52
CA GLU A 397 8.34 15.80 -20.57
C GLU A 397 9.84 15.50 -20.38
N ASP A 398 10.56 16.36 -19.66
CA ASP A 398 11.99 16.18 -19.35
C ASP A 398 12.23 15.23 -18.16
N ASP A 399 11.16 14.88 -17.44
CA ASP A 399 11.23 14.02 -16.26
C ASP A 399 11.10 12.53 -16.62
N MET A 400 11.82 11.68 -15.90
CA MET A 400 11.84 10.26 -16.15
C MET A 400 10.47 9.60 -15.85
N PRO A 401 10.09 8.54 -16.60
CA PRO A 401 8.74 7.98 -16.58
C PRO A 401 8.35 7.29 -15.26
N TRP A 402 9.31 7.00 -14.38
CA TRP A 402 9.06 6.47 -13.04
C TRP A 402 8.71 7.55 -12.02
N LEU A 403 8.68 8.83 -12.40
CA LEU A 403 8.25 9.94 -11.54
C LEU A 403 6.77 10.25 -11.72
N SER A 404 6.14 10.75 -10.65
CA SER A 404 4.70 10.96 -10.55
C SER A 404 4.36 12.21 -9.75
N ASP A 405 3.56 13.10 -10.33
CA ASP A 405 2.98 14.24 -9.63
C ASP A 405 1.63 13.91 -8.94
N GLN A 406 1.24 12.63 -8.90
CA GLN A 406 -0.02 12.21 -8.26
C GLN A 406 0.06 12.32 -6.75
N GLN A 407 -0.55 13.36 -6.21
CA GLN A 407 -0.47 13.65 -4.77
C GLN A 407 -1.51 12.90 -3.93
N ALA A 408 -2.53 12.30 -4.54
CA ALA A 408 -3.70 11.78 -3.82
C ALA A 408 -3.34 10.75 -2.74
N ILE A 409 -2.37 9.87 -3.01
CA ILE A 409 -1.91 8.87 -2.05
C ILE A 409 -1.07 9.53 -0.95
N VAL A 410 -0.09 10.35 -1.33
CA VAL A 410 0.76 11.06 -0.36
C VAL A 410 -0.09 11.89 0.61
N ARG A 411 -0.98 12.73 0.09
CA ARG A 411 -1.85 13.62 0.89
C ARG A 411 -2.91 12.89 1.71
N SER A 412 -3.20 11.62 1.42
CA SER A 412 -4.05 10.80 2.30
C SER A 412 -3.39 10.47 3.64
N TYR A 413 -2.08 10.72 3.75
CA TYR A 413 -1.27 10.52 4.95
C TYR A 413 -0.88 11.83 5.65
N ASP A 414 -1.49 12.96 5.27
CA ASP A 414 -1.35 14.22 6.01
C ASP A 414 -1.72 13.98 7.49
N GLN A 415 -0.91 14.53 8.41
CA GLN A 415 -1.07 14.36 9.87
C GLN A 415 -1.09 12.90 10.40
N SER A 416 -0.58 11.94 9.62
CA SER A 416 -0.62 10.51 10.01
C SER A 416 0.60 10.01 10.77
N ASN A 417 1.63 10.85 10.99
CA ASN A 417 2.98 10.43 11.41
C ASN A 417 3.66 9.44 10.42
N THR A 418 3.27 9.46 9.15
CA THR A 418 4.10 8.89 8.08
C THR A 418 5.30 9.78 7.81
N VAL A 419 6.45 9.16 7.64
CA VAL A 419 7.68 9.85 7.25
C VAL A 419 7.86 9.80 5.75
N ILE A 420 8.16 10.95 5.17
CA ILE A 420 8.68 11.05 3.81
C ILE A 420 10.20 10.90 3.89
N ALA A 421 10.74 9.93 3.14
CA ALA A 421 12.18 9.75 3.00
C ALA A 421 12.63 10.15 1.60
N TYR A 422 13.65 10.99 1.48
CA TYR A 422 14.07 11.51 0.18
C TYR A 422 15.22 10.68 -0.41
N VAL A 423 15.00 10.12 -1.59
CA VAL A 423 15.97 9.27 -2.31
C VAL A 423 16.42 9.93 -3.60
N ASP A 424 17.60 9.57 -4.09
CA ASP A 424 18.02 9.94 -5.46
C ASP A 424 17.06 9.31 -6.48
N GLY A 425 16.33 10.15 -7.22
CA GLY A 425 15.34 9.73 -8.20
C GLY A 425 15.90 9.25 -9.52
N LYS A 426 17.22 9.26 -9.71
CA LYS A 426 17.89 8.80 -10.94
C LYS A 426 17.40 9.51 -12.20
N ASN A 427 16.93 10.74 -12.08
CA ASN A 427 16.33 11.55 -13.15
C ASN A 427 17.36 12.09 -14.16
N SER A 428 18.32 11.25 -14.51
CA SER A 428 19.40 11.50 -15.46
C SER A 428 19.43 10.33 -16.42
N GLY A 429 19.27 10.58 -17.71
CA GLY A 429 19.18 9.55 -18.73
C GLY A 429 18.75 10.10 -20.08
N PHE A 430 18.54 9.19 -21.02
CA PHE A 430 18.05 9.50 -22.36
C PHE A 430 17.39 8.26 -22.97
N GLN A 431 16.50 8.49 -23.93
CA GLN A 431 15.99 7.43 -24.79
C GLN A 431 16.98 7.21 -25.94
N LEU A 432 17.52 6.01 -26.01
CA LEU A 432 18.30 5.56 -27.16
C LEU A 432 17.34 5.06 -28.24
N SER A 433 17.52 5.53 -29.47
CA SER A 433 16.87 4.99 -30.66
C SER A 433 17.97 4.58 -31.65
N VAL A 434 17.97 3.30 -32.03
CA VAL A 434 18.94 2.72 -32.96
C VAL A 434 18.19 2.31 -34.22
N GLU A 435 18.66 2.75 -35.37
CA GLU A 435 18.16 2.25 -36.66
C GLU A 435 18.75 0.85 -36.89
N THR A 436 17.89 -0.15 -36.98
CA THR A 436 18.29 -1.57 -37.05
C THR A 436 18.23 -2.16 -38.47
N GLY A 437 17.95 -1.35 -39.48
CA GLY A 437 17.86 -1.78 -40.88
C GLY A 437 16.69 -2.75 -41.15
N LEU A 438 16.74 -3.48 -42.28
CA LEU A 438 15.79 -4.56 -42.60
C LEU A 438 16.23 -5.84 -41.88
N ILE A 439 15.79 -6.04 -40.63
CA ILE A 439 15.96 -7.33 -39.96
C ILE A 439 15.05 -8.35 -40.64
N ASP A 440 15.63 -9.44 -41.14
CA ASP A 440 14.86 -10.59 -41.61
C ASP A 440 14.20 -11.26 -40.40
N PHE A 441 12.89 -11.02 -40.21
CA PHE A 441 12.08 -11.43 -39.04
C PHE A 441 12.02 -12.95 -38.77
N ASN A 442 12.70 -13.75 -39.59
CA ASN A 442 12.76 -15.20 -39.43
C ASN A 442 13.69 -15.67 -38.30
N THR A 443 14.55 -14.80 -37.76
CA THR A 443 15.35 -15.12 -36.55
C THR A 443 15.24 -13.99 -35.52
N PRO A 444 14.66 -14.23 -34.32
CA PRO A 444 14.55 -13.20 -33.29
C PRO A 444 15.93 -12.95 -32.65
N VAL A 445 16.67 -11.96 -33.18
CA VAL A 445 17.90 -11.48 -32.56
C VAL A 445 17.56 -10.33 -31.63
N ILE A 446 17.82 -10.51 -30.33
CA ILE A 446 17.67 -9.45 -29.32
C ILE A 446 18.99 -8.68 -29.28
N HIS A 447 18.95 -7.41 -29.67
CA HIS A 447 20.05 -6.48 -29.47
C HIS A 447 20.01 -5.92 -28.04
N TYR A 448 21.18 -5.64 -27.48
CA TYR A 448 21.34 -5.02 -26.17
C TYR A 448 22.19 -3.76 -26.30
N ALA A 449 21.72 -2.66 -25.70
CA ALA A 449 22.52 -1.49 -25.40
C ALA A 449 23.28 -1.72 -24.08
N VAL A 450 24.59 -1.88 -24.16
CA VAL A 450 25.49 -2.01 -23.02
C VAL A 450 26.24 -0.71 -22.87
N ILE A 451 26.02 -0.03 -21.75
CA ILE A 451 26.72 1.20 -21.40
C ILE A 451 27.50 1.01 -20.10
N SER A 452 28.80 1.31 -20.15
CA SER A 452 29.70 1.21 -19.00
C SER A 452 30.29 2.57 -18.66
N ASP A 453 30.55 2.78 -17.38
CA ASP A 453 31.34 3.91 -16.89
C ASP A 453 32.82 3.50 -16.87
N SER A 454 33.72 4.33 -17.39
CA SER A 454 35.17 4.09 -17.27
C SER A 454 35.75 4.57 -15.94
N GLU A 455 34.99 5.37 -15.19
CA GLU A 455 35.40 5.91 -13.89
C GLU A 455 34.80 5.11 -12.71
N SER A 456 33.99 4.06 -12.96
CA SER A 456 33.43 3.18 -11.92
C SER A 456 33.04 1.80 -12.45
N ASP A 457 32.66 0.87 -11.56
CA ASP A 457 32.15 -0.46 -11.94
C ASP A 457 30.69 -0.44 -12.44
N TRP A 458 30.14 0.75 -12.72
CA TRP A 458 28.77 0.89 -13.20
C TRP A 458 28.65 0.39 -14.65
N VAL A 459 27.76 -0.58 -14.86
CA VAL A 459 27.39 -1.08 -16.19
C VAL A 459 25.88 -1.25 -16.24
N LEU A 460 25.26 -0.74 -17.30
CA LEU A 460 23.86 -0.92 -17.64
C LEU A 460 23.77 -1.70 -18.95
N SER A 461 22.87 -2.67 -19.02
CA SER A 461 22.65 -3.51 -20.19
C SER A 461 21.15 -3.64 -20.41
N GLU A 462 20.63 -2.98 -21.43
CA GLU A 462 19.20 -2.92 -21.73
C GLU A 462 18.91 -3.57 -23.09
N ALA A 463 17.91 -4.44 -23.14
CA ALA A 463 17.45 -5.00 -24.40
C ALA A 463 16.75 -3.91 -25.22
N LEU A 464 17.08 -3.82 -26.51
CA LEU A 464 16.39 -2.93 -27.43
C LEU A 464 14.98 -3.48 -27.73
N GLN A 465 13.98 -2.62 -27.60
CA GLN A 465 12.59 -2.93 -27.91
C GLN A 465 12.27 -2.47 -29.32
N TYR A 466 11.90 -3.40 -30.17
CA TYR A 466 11.44 -3.11 -31.54
C TYR A 466 9.99 -2.66 -31.52
N ASP A 467 9.73 -1.55 -32.19
CA ASP A 467 8.37 -1.07 -32.39
C ASP A 467 7.66 -1.93 -33.45
N GLN A 468 6.40 -2.31 -33.20
CA GLN A 468 5.57 -3.01 -34.19
C GLN A 468 5.14 -2.07 -35.33
N GLU A 469 5.04 -0.77 -35.06
CA GLU A 469 4.65 0.24 -36.05
C GLU A 469 5.84 0.75 -36.87
N ASN A 470 7.05 0.76 -36.29
CA ASN A 470 8.28 1.15 -36.96
C ASN A 470 9.40 0.12 -36.72
N PRO A 471 9.37 -1.03 -37.41
CA PRO A 471 10.31 -2.13 -37.17
C PRO A 471 11.76 -1.81 -37.57
N HIS A 472 12.01 -0.66 -38.20
CA HIS A 472 13.35 -0.20 -38.56
C HIS A 472 14.09 0.45 -37.40
N PHE A 473 13.40 0.73 -36.29
CA PHE A 473 14.00 1.33 -35.11
C PHE A 473 13.77 0.44 -33.90
N ALA A 474 14.81 0.33 -33.09
CA ALA A 474 14.74 -0.29 -31.79
C ALA A 474 15.14 0.72 -30.72
N THR A 475 14.39 0.75 -29.63
CA THR A 475 14.55 1.78 -28.59
C THR A 475 14.87 1.18 -27.23
N ALA A 476 15.60 1.92 -26.41
CA ALA A 476 15.81 1.60 -25.00
C ALA A 476 15.89 2.86 -24.17
N GLN A 477 15.22 2.87 -23.02
CA GLN A 477 15.39 3.92 -22.03
C GLN A 477 16.63 3.63 -21.19
N LEU A 478 17.65 4.48 -21.31
CA LEU A 478 18.86 4.40 -20.51
C LEU A 478 18.81 5.46 -19.40
N GLY A 479 19.10 5.06 -18.16
CA GLY A 479 19.00 5.98 -17.01
C GLY A 479 19.81 5.53 -15.81
N GLY A 480 19.89 6.40 -14.80
CA GLY A 480 20.63 6.15 -13.56
C GLY A 480 22.14 6.31 -13.70
N PHE A 481 22.56 7.22 -14.56
CA PHE A 481 23.97 7.53 -14.84
C PHE A 481 24.69 8.13 -13.62
N PRO A 482 25.91 7.66 -13.29
CA PRO A 482 26.82 8.32 -12.35
C PRO A 482 27.03 9.81 -12.68
N PRO A 483 26.92 10.75 -11.70
CA PRO A 483 26.99 12.19 -11.98
C PRO A 483 28.31 12.70 -12.57
N LYS A 484 29.41 11.97 -12.35
CA LYS A 484 30.77 12.33 -12.81
C LYS A 484 31.38 11.24 -13.70
N GLY A 485 30.56 10.32 -14.21
CA GLY A 485 31.04 9.21 -15.02
C GLY A 485 31.40 9.62 -16.44
N LYS A 486 32.14 8.74 -17.11
CA LYS A 486 32.42 8.79 -18.54
C LYS A 486 31.95 7.50 -19.18
N PHE A 487 31.04 7.61 -20.12
CA PHE A 487 30.27 6.48 -20.58
C PHE A 487 30.69 6.02 -21.95
N THR A 488 30.71 4.70 -22.09
CA THR A 488 30.96 3.99 -23.34
C THR A 488 29.74 3.16 -23.67
N LEU A 489 29.10 3.41 -24.83
CA LEU A 489 27.92 2.68 -25.28
C LEU A 489 28.30 1.72 -26.41
N GLN A 490 27.91 0.46 -26.27
CA GLN A 490 28.03 -0.59 -27.27
C GLN A 490 26.68 -1.26 -27.51
N ILE A 491 26.35 -1.56 -28.77
CA ILE A 491 25.21 -2.42 -29.11
C ILE A 491 25.74 -3.83 -29.34
N THR A 492 25.17 -4.83 -28.67
CA THR A 492 25.63 -6.23 -28.76
C THR A 492 24.49 -7.20 -29.01
N SER A 493 24.78 -8.29 -29.74
CA SER A 493 23.87 -9.43 -29.93
C SER A 493 24.47 -10.72 -29.38
N PRO A 494 23.94 -11.29 -28.29
CA PRO A 494 24.38 -12.60 -27.82
C PRO A 494 23.95 -13.70 -28.80
N GLY A 495 24.86 -14.62 -29.13
CA GLY A 495 24.58 -15.80 -29.96
C GLY A 495 25.23 -15.82 -31.34
N TYR A 496 25.85 -14.71 -31.76
CA TYR A 496 26.63 -14.63 -32.99
C TYR A 496 28.08 -14.25 -32.68
N THR A 497 29.02 -14.89 -33.35
CA THR A 497 30.42 -14.47 -33.35
C THR A 497 30.51 -13.08 -33.99
N HIS A 498 30.76 -12.06 -33.15
CA HIS A 498 31.20 -10.71 -33.53
C HIS A 498 30.17 -9.73 -34.14
N HIS A 499 29.13 -9.38 -33.38
CA HIS A 499 28.41 -8.11 -33.60
C HIS A 499 28.28 -7.34 -32.29
N SER A 500 29.38 -6.69 -31.90
CA SER A 500 29.37 -5.60 -30.92
C SER A 500 29.82 -4.33 -31.65
N GLU A 501 28.96 -3.32 -31.69
CA GLU A 501 29.23 -2.04 -32.34
C GLU A 501 29.39 -0.95 -31.28
N LEU A 502 30.52 -0.26 -31.31
CA LEU A 502 30.79 0.88 -30.44
C LEU A 502 30.07 2.12 -30.98
N VAL A 503 29.15 2.67 -30.20
CA VAL A 503 28.38 3.86 -30.56
C VAL A 503 29.15 5.13 -30.18
N PHE A 504 29.63 5.19 -28.94
CA PHE A 504 30.52 6.24 -28.45
C PHE A 504 31.36 5.72 -27.29
N GLN A 505 32.44 6.43 -26.96
CA GLN A 505 33.37 6.07 -25.90
C GLN A 505 33.74 7.28 -25.04
N ASP A 506 33.80 7.06 -23.73
CA ASP A 506 34.28 7.99 -22.70
C ASP A 506 33.66 9.40 -22.74
N LEU A 507 32.35 9.48 -23.04
CA LEU A 507 31.61 10.75 -23.04
C LEU A 507 30.91 11.00 -21.71
N THR A 508 30.91 12.26 -21.25
CA THR A 508 30.08 12.65 -20.10
C THR A 508 28.59 12.68 -20.49
N LEU A 509 27.68 12.61 -19.51
CA LEU A 509 26.24 12.68 -19.78
C LEU A 509 25.85 13.96 -20.55
N GLU A 510 26.44 15.10 -20.19
CA GLU A 510 26.22 16.38 -20.89
C GLU A 510 26.68 16.32 -22.35
N GLN A 511 27.79 15.64 -22.63
CA GLN A 511 28.28 15.43 -24.00
C GLN A 511 27.35 14.52 -24.80
N ILE A 512 26.79 13.48 -24.16
CA ILE A 512 25.84 12.55 -24.79
C ILE A 512 24.51 13.26 -25.11
N GLN A 513 24.00 14.08 -24.18
CA GLN A 513 22.76 14.83 -24.39
C GLN A 513 22.90 15.89 -25.49
N ASN A 514 24.09 16.47 -25.63
CA ASN A 514 24.42 17.40 -26.70
C ASN A 514 25.05 16.72 -27.92
N TRP A 515 24.97 15.39 -28.00
CA TRP A 515 25.60 14.63 -29.08
C TRP A 515 24.83 14.83 -30.37
N SER A 516 25.28 15.78 -31.19
CA SER A 516 24.95 15.84 -32.61
C SER A 516 25.68 14.70 -33.31
N THR A 517 24.97 13.92 -34.14
CA THR A 517 25.51 12.84 -34.97
C THR A 517 26.89 13.22 -35.50
N PRO A 518 27.96 12.44 -35.26
CA PRO A 518 29.29 12.80 -35.74
C PRO A 518 29.23 13.02 -37.25
N THR A 519 29.62 14.20 -37.71
CA THR A 519 29.81 14.47 -39.15
C THR A 519 31.01 13.69 -39.72
N GLN A 520 31.70 12.92 -38.89
CA GLN A 520 32.75 11.98 -39.28
C GLN A 520 32.52 10.67 -38.55
N MET A 521 32.13 9.64 -39.30
CA MET A 521 32.36 8.25 -38.87
C MET A 521 33.85 8.12 -38.56
N ALA A 522 34.19 7.51 -37.42
CA ALA A 522 35.57 7.27 -37.02
C ALA A 522 36.34 6.57 -38.16
N GLU A 523 37.59 6.99 -38.37
CA GLU A 523 38.46 6.46 -39.42
C GLU A 523 38.63 4.95 -39.23
N ARG A 524 38.25 4.21 -40.27
CA ARG A 524 38.34 2.75 -40.36
C ARG A 524 39.79 2.32 -40.14
N VAL A 525 40.05 1.53 -39.11
CA VAL A 525 41.38 0.97 -38.86
C VAL A 525 41.64 -0.14 -39.88
N GLU A 526 42.53 0.15 -40.85
CA GLU A 526 43.15 -0.83 -41.74
C GLU A 526 44.35 -1.53 -41.06
N PRO A 527 44.73 -2.76 -41.47
CA PRO A 527 44.33 -3.42 -42.72
C PRO A 527 43.10 -4.32 -42.58
N GLU A 528 42.15 -4.19 -43.52
CA GLU A 528 41.06 -5.15 -43.73
C GLU A 528 41.64 -6.54 -44.12
N PRO A 529 41.08 -7.64 -43.61
CA PRO A 529 41.36 -8.97 -44.15
C PRO A 529 40.87 -9.07 -45.60
N GLU A 530 41.58 -9.83 -46.45
CA GLU A 530 41.25 -10.01 -47.86
C GLU A 530 39.80 -10.48 -48.03
N ARG A 531 38.99 -9.65 -48.70
CA ARG A 531 37.59 -9.91 -49.03
C ARG A 531 37.50 -11.08 -50.00
N SER A 532 36.56 -11.98 -49.72
CA SER A 532 36.25 -13.10 -50.60
C SER A 532 35.48 -12.64 -51.85
N GLU A 533 35.59 -13.36 -52.97
CA GLU A 533 34.81 -13.08 -54.19
C GLU A 533 33.29 -13.09 -53.96
N GLN A 534 32.82 -13.74 -52.88
CA GLN A 534 31.41 -13.72 -52.49
C GLN A 534 30.99 -12.39 -51.87
N GLU A 535 31.88 -11.72 -51.13
CA GLU A 535 31.61 -10.41 -50.53
C GLU A 535 31.62 -9.31 -51.61
N LEU A 536 32.53 -9.39 -52.58
CA LEU A 536 32.55 -8.49 -53.74
C LEU A 536 31.28 -8.62 -54.60
N ASN A 537 30.81 -9.86 -54.81
CA ASN A 537 29.55 -10.11 -55.54
C ASN A 537 28.30 -9.66 -54.77
N ALA A 538 28.32 -9.72 -53.43
CA ALA A 538 27.20 -9.25 -52.61
C ALA A 538 27.08 -7.72 -52.67
N GLU A 539 28.21 -7.01 -52.67
CA GLU A 539 28.28 -5.55 -52.77
C GLU A 539 27.85 -5.04 -54.17
N GLU A 540 28.27 -5.72 -55.26
CA GLU A 540 27.80 -5.41 -56.61
C GLU A 540 26.30 -5.63 -56.78
N ASN A 541 25.75 -6.70 -56.19
CA ASN A 541 24.32 -6.97 -56.19
C ASN A 541 23.54 -5.92 -55.37
N LEU A 542 24.07 -5.49 -54.22
CA LEU A 542 23.47 -4.45 -53.39
C LEU A 542 23.48 -3.10 -54.10
N SER A 543 24.58 -2.76 -54.78
CA SER A 543 24.71 -1.54 -55.58
C SER A 543 23.77 -1.53 -56.79
N GLN A 544 23.59 -2.67 -57.46
CA GLN A 544 22.59 -2.83 -58.52
C GLN A 544 21.16 -2.67 -57.99
N TYR A 545 20.85 -3.29 -56.84
CA TYR A 545 19.53 -3.17 -56.21
C TYR A 545 19.20 -1.73 -55.82
N MET A 546 20.19 -1.01 -55.25
CA MET A 546 20.05 0.41 -54.89
C MET A 546 19.92 1.31 -56.12
N SER A 547 20.56 0.96 -57.24
CA SER A 547 20.43 1.70 -58.50
C SER A 547 19.04 1.55 -59.15
N LEU A 548 18.47 0.34 -59.09
CA LEU A 548 17.11 0.04 -59.54
C LEU A 548 16.07 0.75 -58.65
N TRP A 549 16.33 0.79 -57.33
CA TRP A 549 15.47 1.49 -56.36
C TRP A 549 15.41 3.01 -56.58
N LYS A 550 16.54 3.65 -56.91
CA LYS A 550 16.54 5.08 -57.28
C LYS A 550 15.75 5.35 -58.57
N GLN A 551 15.81 4.41 -59.51
CA GLN A 551 15.10 4.50 -60.79
C GLN A 551 13.58 4.32 -60.63
N GLU A 552 13.11 3.46 -59.73
CA GLU A 552 11.68 3.27 -59.43
C GLU A 552 11.08 4.40 -58.58
N LEU A 553 11.88 5.04 -57.72
CA LEU A 553 11.46 6.19 -56.90
C LEU A 553 11.61 7.55 -57.59
N GLY A 554 12.18 7.60 -58.79
CA GLY A 554 12.37 8.84 -59.54
C GLY A 554 13.33 9.84 -58.89
N MET A 555 14.37 9.34 -58.20
CA MET A 555 15.43 10.15 -57.59
C MET A 555 16.72 10.16 -58.41
#